data_AF-A0A0Q9X4X0-F1
#
_entry.id   AF-A0A0Q9X4X0-F1
#
_cell.length_a   1.000
_cell.length_b   1.000
_cell.length_c   1.000
_cell.angle_alpha   90.00
_cell.angle_beta   90.00
_cell.angle_gamma   90.00
#
_symmetry.space_group_name_H-M   'P 1'
#
loop_
_entity.id
_entity.type
_entity.pdbx_description
1 polymer ?
#
loop_
_entity_poly.entity_id
_entity_poly.type
_entity_poly.pdbx_seq_one_letter_code
_entity_poly.pdbx_strand_id
1 'polypeptide(L)' 'MYDSNNPKKCHDVCPMVYRVVCALDVLDGCFRTFASSCVMRMYNCKYQKGYKIIAERACEFITNDDLRKLEL' A
#
# COMPACT_ATOMS: atom_id res chain seq x y z
N MET A 1 -19.41 -10.11 16.01
CA MET A 1 -18.53 -10.22 17.19
C MET A 1 -17.11 -9.89 16.76
N TYR A 2 -16.57 -8.74 17.19
CA TYR A 2 -15.13 -8.46 17.03
C TYR A 2 -14.46 -8.84 18.34
N ASP A 3 -13.60 -9.87 18.28
CA ASP A 3 -12.82 -10.34 19.42
C ASP A 3 -11.53 -9.51 19.51
N SER A 4 -11.37 -8.83 20.64
CA SER A 4 -10.32 -7.84 20.91
C SER A 4 -9.05 -8.44 21.53
N ASN A 5 -8.80 -9.75 21.46
CA ASN A 5 -7.63 -10.38 22.09
C ASN A 5 -6.86 -11.40 21.22
N ASN A 6 -6.74 -11.16 19.91
CA ASN A 6 -5.84 -11.91 19.04
C ASN A 6 -4.79 -10.94 18.48
N PRO A 7 -3.46 -11.20 18.57
CA PRO A 7 -2.46 -10.38 17.87
C PRO A 7 -2.93 -10.29 16.42
N LYS A 8 -3.18 -9.06 15.92
CA LYS A 8 -3.85 -8.81 14.63
C LYS A 8 -3.30 -9.76 13.57
N LYS A 9 -4.03 -10.84 13.27
CA LYS A 9 -3.60 -11.83 12.29
C LYS A 9 -3.68 -11.13 10.94
N CYS A 10 -2.52 -10.72 10.44
CA CYS A 10 -2.42 -10.14 9.12
C CYS A 10 -2.70 -11.21 8.07
N HIS A 11 -3.22 -10.79 6.92
CA HIS A 11 -3.40 -11.70 5.81
C HIS A 11 -2.03 -11.99 5.20
N ASP A 12 -1.53 -13.21 5.37
CA ASP A 12 -0.17 -13.58 4.96
C ASP A 12 -0.11 -14.20 3.54
N VAL A 13 -1.28 -14.38 2.92
CA VAL A 13 -1.41 -14.98 1.58
C VAL A 13 -2.02 -13.95 0.63
N CYS A 14 -1.34 -13.74 -0.48
CA CYS A 14 -1.85 -12.95 -1.60
C CYS A 14 -1.82 -13.79 -2.89
N PRO A 15 -2.76 -13.58 -3.81
CA PRO A 15 -2.69 -14.20 -5.14
C PRO A 15 -1.36 -13.85 -5.84
N MET A 16 -0.80 -14.79 -6.59
CA MET A 16 0.36 -14.56 -7.46
C MET A 16 -0.02 -13.80 -8.75
N VAL A 17 -0.81 -12.73 -8.60
CA VAL A 17 -1.20 -11.85 -9.69
C VAL A 17 -0.38 -10.56 -9.57
N TYR A 18 0.43 -10.29 -10.59
CA TYR A 18 1.25 -9.09 -10.65
C TYR A 18 0.40 -7.92 -11.17
N ARG A 19 -0.08 -7.08 -10.23
CA ARG A 19 -0.85 -5.86 -10.51
C ARG A 19 -0.25 -4.74 -9.67
N VAL A 20 0.89 -4.27 -10.14
CA VAL A 20 1.76 -3.35 -9.40
C VAL A 20 1.00 -2.08 -9.03
N VAL A 21 1.24 -1.61 -7.81
CA VAL A 21 0.70 -0.34 -7.33
C VAL A 21 1.81 0.51 -6.73
N CYS A 22 1.70 1.81 -6.89
CA CYS A 22 2.48 2.78 -6.13
C CYS A 22 1.62 3.27 -4.98
N ALA A 23 2.21 3.32 -3.80
CA ALA A 23 1.54 3.82 -2.61
C ALA A 23 2.41 4.83 -1.86
N LEU A 24 1.76 5.78 -1.22
CA LEU A 24 2.35 6.82 -0.39
C LEU A 24 2.13 6.47 1.08
N ASP A 25 3.19 6.44 1.88
CA ASP A 25 3.07 6.40 3.34
C ASP A 25 2.59 7.76 3.84
N VAL A 26 1.40 7.83 4.42
CA VAL A 26 0.84 9.08 4.93
C VAL A 26 1.59 9.63 6.15
N LEU A 27 2.41 8.82 6.81
CA LEU A 27 3.21 9.25 7.96
C LEU A 27 4.57 9.78 7.53
N ASP A 28 5.25 9.06 6.63
CA ASP A 28 6.64 9.34 6.25
C ASP A 28 6.75 10.14 4.93
N GLY A 29 5.65 10.27 4.16
CA GLY A 29 5.66 10.90 2.83
C GLY A 29 6.40 10.07 1.75
N CYS A 30 6.79 8.83 2.07
CA CYS A 30 7.58 7.99 1.18
C CYS A 30 6.71 7.22 0.18
N PHE A 31 7.13 7.21 -1.08
CA PHE A 31 6.54 6.37 -2.12
C PHE A 31 7.16 4.97 -2.12
N ARG A 32 6.33 3.96 -2.34
CA ARG A 32 6.79 2.58 -2.49
C ARG A 32 5.94 1.79 -3.48
N THR A 33 6.64 1.04 -4.32
CA THR A 33 6.03 0.08 -5.25
C THR A 33 5.73 -1.23 -4.52
N PHE A 34 4.52 -1.75 -4.68
CA PHE A 34 4.10 -3.07 -4.21
C PHE A 34 3.65 -3.94 -5.39
N ALA A 35 3.93 -5.25 -5.33
CA ALA A 35 3.56 -6.20 -6.39
C ALA A 35 2.04 -6.32 -6.60
N SER A 36 1.24 -6.00 -5.58
CA SER A 36 -0.21 -5.87 -5.66
C SER A 36 -0.78 -5.08 -4.49
N SER A 37 -2.04 -4.64 -4.63
CA SER A 37 -2.79 -4.03 -3.52
C SER A 37 -2.96 -4.95 -2.31
N CYS A 38 -3.00 -6.28 -2.53
CA CYS A 38 -3.01 -7.26 -1.44
C CYS A 38 -1.71 -7.21 -0.63
N VAL A 39 -0.57 -7.24 -1.31
CA VAL A 39 0.75 -7.21 -0.66
C VAL A 39 0.94 -5.90 0.11
N MET A 40 0.44 -4.78 -0.41
CA MET A 40 0.44 -3.50 0.31
C MET A 40 -0.39 -3.55 1.61
N ARG A 41 -1.60 -4.13 1.59
CA ARG A 41 -2.45 -4.25 2.78
C ARG A 41 -1.84 -5.18 3.83
N MET A 42 -1.26 -6.31 3.40
CA MET A 42 -0.49 -7.20 4.28
C MET A 42 0.66 -6.43 4.92
N TYR A 43 1.42 -5.68 4.13
CA TYR A 43 2.57 -4.90 4.62
C TYR A 43 2.14 -3.86 5.67
N ASN A 44 1.07 -3.10 5.40
CA ASN A 44 0.50 -2.15 6.35
C ASN A 44 0.13 -2.82 7.67
N CYS A 45 -0.53 -3.98 7.62
CA CYS A 45 -0.90 -4.71 8.82
C CYS A 45 0.33 -5.18 9.61
N LYS A 46 1.29 -5.82 8.92
CA LYS A 46 2.45 -6.47 9.56
C LYS A 46 3.42 -5.47 10.17
N TYR A 47 3.62 -4.34 9.51
CA TYR A 47 4.60 -3.32 9.91
C TYR A 47 3.97 -2.06 10.50
N GLN A 48 2.65 -2.07 10.76
CA GLN A 48 1.90 -0.92 11.27
C GLN A 48 2.12 0.35 10.43
N LYS A 49 2.09 0.19 9.10
CA LYS A 49 2.29 1.27 8.12
C LYS A 49 0.98 1.79 7.54
N GLY A 50 1.03 3.00 7.00
CA GLY A 50 -0.12 3.74 6.49
C GLY A 50 -0.14 3.93 4.97
N TYR A 51 0.45 3.02 4.19
CA TYR A 51 0.51 3.19 2.72
C TYR A 51 -0.89 3.27 2.10
N LYS A 52 -1.13 4.30 1.29
CA LYS A 52 -2.33 4.47 0.47
C LYS A 52 -1.96 4.43 -1.00
N ILE A 53 -2.70 3.66 -1.80
CA ILE A 53 -2.47 3.56 -3.23
C ILE A 53 -2.80 4.89 -3.89
N ILE A 54 -1.88 5.36 -4.73
CA ILE A 54 -2.00 6.60 -5.49
C ILE A 54 -2.00 6.35 -7.00
N ALA A 55 -1.48 5.20 -7.44
CA ALA A 55 -1.47 4.81 -8.84
C ALA A 55 -1.43 3.28 -9.01
N GLU A 56 -2.10 2.77 -10.05
CA GLU A 56 -2.08 1.36 -10.46
C GLU A 56 -0.88 1.04 -11.38
N ARG A 57 0.31 1.50 -11.00
CA ARG A 57 1.59 1.28 -11.68
C ARG A 57 2.76 1.47 -10.71
N ALA A 58 3.97 1.11 -11.10
CA ALA A 58 5.16 1.33 -10.27
C ALA A 58 5.45 2.82 -10.03
N CYS A 59 6.08 3.14 -8.90
CA CYS A 59 6.39 4.54 -8.53
C CYS A 59 7.40 5.20 -9.47
N GLU A 60 8.23 4.42 -10.16
CA GLU A 60 9.18 4.93 -11.18
C GLU A 60 8.48 5.61 -12.37
N PHE A 61 7.20 5.31 -12.58
CA PHE A 61 6.38 5.92 -13.64
C PHE A 61 5.49 7.06 -13.12
N ILE A 62 5.64 7.46 -11.86
CA ILE A 62 4.94 8.64 -11.35
C ILE A 62 5.63 9.88 -11.88
N THR A 63 4.86 10.73 -12.55
CA THR A 63 5.31 12.02 -13.06
C THR A 63 4.98 13.13 -12.06
N ASN A 64 5.59 14.30 -12.23
CA ASN A 64 5.23 15.49 -11.45
C ASN A 64 3.75 15.86 -11.61
N ASP A 65 3.15 15.59 -12.77
CA ASP A 65 1.73 15.84 -13.00
C ASP A 65 0.84 14.90 -12.19
N ASP A 66 1.28 13.67 -11.96
CA ASP A 66 0.59 12.72 -11.09
C ASP A 66 0.69 13.14 -9.63
N LEU A 67 1.86 13.65 -9.20
CA LEU A 67 2.04 14.18 -7.85
C LEU A 67 1.11 15.36 -7.57
N ARG A 68 0.98 16.29 -8.51
CA ARG A 68 0.07 17.44 -8.39
C ARG A 68 -1.40 17.06 -8.25
N LYS A 69 -1.81 15.92 -8.82
CA LYS A 69 -3.18 15.40 -8.68
C LYS A 69 -3.47 14.81 -7.29
N LEU A 70 -2.44 14.53 -6.49
CA LEU A 70 -2.56 14.01 -5.13
C LEU A 70 -2.72 15.11 -4.07
N GLU A 71 -2.45 16.37 -4.43
CA GLU A 71 -2.58 17.55 -3.57
C GLU A 71 -3.95 18.26 -3.73
N LEU A 72 -4.92 17.63 -4.38
CA LEU A 72 -6.29 18.14 -4.59
C LEU A 72 -7.28 17.60 -3.55
#